data_AF-A0A2G2ZKS0-F1
#
_entry.id   AF-A0A2G2ZKS0-F1
#
_cell.length_a   1.000
_cell.length_b   1.000
_cell.length_c   1.000
_cell.angle_alpha   90.00
_cell.angle_beta   90.00
_cell.angle_gamma   90.00
#
_symmetry.space_group_name_H-M   'P 1'
#
loop_
_entity.id
_entity.type
_entity.pdbx_description
1 polymer ?
#
loop_
_entity_poly.entity_id
_entity_poly.type
_entity_poly.pdbx_seq_one_letter_code
_entity_poly.pdbx_strand_id
1 'polypeptide(L)'
;MDPTLYNAAVEGKISNGDFSLAEYLKRDEENPYQVTPTGNTILHVAAHYGHSYFVAEVLKISPALLCHRNKKNETALHIEANEGHIEVVH
;
A
#
# COMPACT_ATOMS: atom_id res chain seq x y z
N MET A 1 -5.27 -9.43 5.70
CA MET A 1 -5.69 -8.27 4.90
C MET A 1 -7.01 -8.58 4.24
N ASP A 2 -7.93 -7.62 4.28
CA ASP A 2 -9.23 -7.70 3.62
C ASP A 2 -9.06 -7.89 2.10
N PRO A 3 -9.82 -8.79 1.46
CA PRO A 3 -9.72 -9.05 0.03
C PRO A 3 -10.01 -7.81 -0.83
N THR A 4 -10.91 -6.94 -0.39
CA THR A 4 -11.28 -5.71 -1.11
C THR A 4 -10.12 -4.74 -1.10
N LEU A 5 -9.51 -4.55 0.08
CA LEU A 5 -8.34 -3.69 0.25
C LEU A 5 -7.16 -4.22 -0.58
N TYR A 6 -6.90 -5.54 -0.51
CA TYR A 6 -5.85 -6.18 -1.29
C TYR A 6 -6.05 -5.98 -2.80
N ASN A 7 -7.24 -6.27 -3.32
CA ASN A 7 -7.53 -6.08 -4.75
C ASN A 7 -7.42 -4.62 -5.17
N ALA A 8 -7.87 -3.68 -4.35
CA ALA A 8 -7.71 -2.24 -4.61
C ALA A 8 -6.24 -1.84 -4.78
N ALA A 9 -5.33 -2.37 -3.96
CA ALA A 9 -3.89 -2.12 -4.11
C ALA A 9 -3.25 -2.85 -5.28
N VAL A 10 -3.72 -4.05 -5.64
CA VAL A 10 -3.26 -4.76 -6.85
C VAL A 10 -3.67 -4.01 -8.12
N GLU A 11 -4.90 -3.49 -8.15
CA GLU A 11 -5.43 -2.73 -9.29
C GLU A 11 -5.02 -1.25 -9.30
N GLY A 12 -4.45 -0.73 -8.21
CA GLY A 12 -4.14 0.70 -8.05
C GLY A 12 -5.37 1.59 -7.91
N LYS A 13 -6.53 1.03 -7.55
CA LYS A 13 -7.80 1.75 -7.44
C LYS A 13 -7.99 2.35 -6.05
N ILE A 14 -7.94 3.67 -5.96
CA ILE A 14 -8.22 4.39 -4.71
C ILE A 14 -9.73 4.53 -4.42
N SER A 15 -10.57 4.40 -5.44
CA SER A 15 -12.02 4.46 -5.34
C SER A 15 -12.66 3.60 -6.44
N ASN A 16 -13.68 2.82 -6.10
CA ASN A 16 -14.42 1.98 -7.04
C ASN A 16 -15.86 1.77 -6.58
N GLY A 17 -16.81 2.46 -7.21
CA GLY A 17 -18.23 2.40 -6.83
C GLY A 17 -18.42 2.75 -5.35
N ASP A 18 -18.84 1.77 -4.56
CA ASP A 18 -19.05 1.90 -3.11
C ASP A 18 -17.74 1.87 -2.27
N PHE A 19 -16.59 1.55 -2.86
CA PHE A 19 -15.31 1.51 -2.15
C PHE A 19 -14.56 2.84 -2.28
N SER A 20 -14.15 3.40 -1.14
CA SER A 20 -13.20 4.53 -1.06
C SER A 20 -12.08 4.15 -0.10
N LEU A 21 -10.84 4.12 -0.61
CA LEU A 21 -9.66 3.78 0.18
C LEU A 21 -9.49 4.70 1.39
N ALA A 22 -9.70 6.00 1.17
CA ALA A 22 -9.56 6.98 2.23
C ALA A 22 -10.58 6.79 3.36
N GLU A 23 -11.84 6.53 3.00
CA GLU A 23 -12.89 6.26 3.98
C GLU A 23 -12.68 4.92 4.67
N TYR A 24 -12.26 3.88 3.93
CA TYR A 24 -11.96 2.56 4.49
C TYR A 24 -10.82 2.63 5.51
N LEU A 25 -9.72 3.32 5.18
CA LEU A 25 -8.58 3.47 6.08
C LEU A 25 -8.88 4.38 7.28
N LYS A 26 -9.76 5.37 7.13
CA LYS A 26 -10.19 6.24 8.25
C LYS A 26 -11.24 5.61 9.14
N ARG A 27 -11.96 4.60 8.65
CA ARG A 27 -13.02 3.93 9.40
C ARG A 27 -12.47 3.25 10.66
N ASP A 28 -11.25 2.74 10.60
CA ASP A 28 -10.59 2.07 11.71
C ASP A 28 -9.08 2.30 11.65
N GLU A 29 -8.47 2.65 12.78
CA GLU A 29 -7.03 2.93 12.86
C GLU A 29 -6.17 1.70 12.58
N GLU A 30 -6.70 0.47 12.72
CA GLU A 30 -5.97 -0.77 12.45
C GLU A 30 -6.02 -1.19 10.97
N ASN A 31 -6.96 -0.65 10.18
CA ASN A 31 -7.09 -0.95 8.74
C ASN A 31 -5.81 -0.73 7.92
N PRO A 32 -5.10 0.41 8.04
CA PRO A 32 -3.82 0.62 7.34
C PRO A 32 -2.74 -0.40 7.70
N TYR A 33 -2.78 -0.95 8.92
CA TYR A 33 -1.78 -1.92 9.42
C TYR A 33 -2.11 -3.36 9.06
N GLN A 34 -3.17 -3.60 8.29
CA GLN A 34 -3.45 -4.93 7.78
C GLN A 34 -2.30 -5.45 6.91
N VAL A 35 -1.90 -6.68 7.17
CA VAL A 35 -0.84 -7.38 6.43
C VAL A 35 -1.36 -8.61 5.71
N THR A 36 -0.68 -8.96 4.62
CA THR A 36 -0.86 -10.25 3.93
C THR A 36 -0.20 -11.38 4.75
N PRO A 37 -0.39 -12.66 4.38
CA PRO A 37 0.32 -13.78 5.02
C PRO A 37 1.86 -13.68 4.96
N THR A 38 2.39 -12.96 3.97
CA THR A 38 3.83 -12.67 3.81
C THR A 38 4.29 -11.45 4.63
N GLY A 39 3.40 -10.80 5.38
CA GLY A 39 3.69 -9.59 6.15
C GLY A 39 3.73 -8.32 5.30
N ASN A 40 3.27 -8.35 4.05
CA ASN A 40 3.23 -7.17 3.20
C ASN A 40 2.05 -6.29 3.65
N THR A 41 2.33 -5.02 3.94
CA THR A 41 1.28 -4.00 4.12
C THR A 41 0.70 -3.61 2.76
N ILE A 42 -0.36 -2.80 2.78
CA ILE A 42 -0.98 -2.29 1.56
C ILE A 42 0.00 -1.52 0.66
N LEU A 43 0.97 -0.83 1.27
CA LEU A 43 2.03 -0.12 0.56
C LEU A 43 2.99 -1.07 -0.17
N HIS A 44 3.35 -2.20 0.45
CA HIS A 44 4.21 -3.19 -0.20
C HIS A 44 3.53 -3.78 -1.44
N VAL A 45 2.22 -4.05 -1.35
CA VAL A 45 1.44 -4.55 -2.48
C VAL A 45 1.39 -3.49 -3.57
N ALA A 46 0.98 -2.26 -3.26
CA ALA A 46 0.90 -1.19 -4.27
C ALA A 46 2.26 -0.87 -4.91
N ALA A 47 3.35 -0.86 -4.12
CA ALA A 47 4.72 -0.71 -4.60
C ALA A 47 5.15 -1.84 -5.55
N HIS A 48 4.74 -3.08 -5.25
CA HIS A 48 5.04 -4.24 -6.10
C HIS A 48 4.41 -4.14 -7.49
N TYR A 49 3.28 -3.45 -7.62
CA TYR A 49 2.61 -3.25 -8.91
C TYR A 49 2.87 -1.86 -9.51
N GLY A 50 3.71 -1.03 -8.89
CA GLY A 50 4.05 0.30 -9.42
C GLY A 50 2.98 1.37 -9.26
N HIS A 51 2.05 1.19 -8.33
CA HIS A 51 0.94 2.13 -8.13
C HIS A 51 1.36 3.28 -7.22
N SER A 52 2.29 4.12 -7.68
CA SER A 52 2.87 5.22 -6.90
C SER A 52 1.82 6.23 -6.42
N TYR A 53 0.78 6.47 -7.23
CA TYR A 53 -0.35 7.31 -6.85
C TYR A 53 -1.15 6.71 -5.68
N PHE A 54 -1.41 5.40 -5.72
CA PHE A 54 -2.09 4.69 -4.63
C PHE A 54 -1.25 4.76 -3.34
N VAL A 55 0.07 4.54 -3.44
CA VAL A 55 1.01 4.67 -2.32
C VAL A 55 0.94 6.07 -1.71
N ALA A 56 0.95 7.13 -2.53
CA ALA A 56 0.87 8.50 -2.06
C ALA A 56 -0.44 8.78 -1.28
N GLU A 57 -1.57 8.28 -1.76
CA GLU A 57 -2.87 8.44 -1.07
C GLU A 57 -2.90 7.74 0.29
N VAL A 58 -2.35 6.53 0.37
CA VAL A 58 -2.22 5.82 1.67
C VAL A 58 -1.30 6.58 2.62
N LEU A 59 -0.17 7.10 2.14
CA LEU A 59 0.80 7.83 2.96
C LEU A 59 0.26 9.16 3.50
N LYS A 60 -0.68 9.79 2.80
CA LYS A 60 -1.40 10.98 3.32
C LYS A 60 -2.23 10.66 4.55
N ILE A 61 -2.68 9.41 4.70
CA ILE A 61 -3.53 8.97 5.82
C ILE A 61 -2.68 8.34 6.92
N SER A 62 -1.75 7.46 6.54
CA SER A 62 -0.94 6.67 7.46
C SER A 62 0.53 6.66 7.03
N PRO A 63 1.27 7.77 7.25
CA PRO A 63 2.67 7.87 6.86
C PRO A 63 3.58 6.88 7.61
N ALA A 64 3.15 6.42 8.80
CA ALA A 64 3.87 5.42 9.59
C ALA A 64 4.10 4.08 8.87
N LEU A 65 3.25 3.75 7.88
CA LEU A 65 3.39 2.53 7.10
C LEU A 65 4.64 2.50 6.21
N LEU A 66 5.22 3.65 5.88
CA LEU A 66 6.43 3.73 5.05
C LEU A 66 7.63 3.02 5.71
N CYS A 67 7.71 3.12 7.04
CA CYS A 67 8.76 2.50 7.84
C CYS A 67 8.45 1.05 8.21
N HIS A 68 7.25 0.54 7.86
CA HIS A 68 6.87 -0.81 8.19
C HIS A 68 7.66 -1.79 7.32
N ARG A 69 8.18 -2.85 7.94
CA ARG A 69 8.94 -3.90 7.27
C ARG A 69 8.09 -5.16 7.14
N ASN A 70 8.16 -5.85 6.01
CA ASN A 70 7.53 -7.15 5.84
C ASN A 70 8.34 -8.27 6.53
N LYS A 71 7.90 -9.53 6.39
CA LYS A 71 8.64 -10.68 6.96
C LYS A 71 10.05 -10.88 6.39
N LYS A 72 10.35 -10.29 5.23
CA LYS A 72 11.67 -10.30 4.59
C LYS A 72 12.52 -9.08 4.98
N ASN A 73 12.06 -8.27 5.94
CA ASN A 73 12.68 -7.02 6.36
C ASN A 73 12.77 -5.95 5.26
N GLU A 74 11.99 -6.09 4.18
CA GLU A 74 11.85 -5.11 3.10
C GLU A 74 10.81 -4.07 3.51
N THR A 75 11.01 -2.82 3.08
CA THR A 75 9.96 -1.77 3.13
C THR A 75 9.32 -1.64 1.75
N ALA A 76 8.20 -0.92 1.65
CA ALA A 76 7.57 -0.64 0.35
C ALA A 76 8.55 -0.02 -0.66
N LEU A 77 9.47 0.84 -0.18
CA LEU A 77 10.50 1.46 -1.03
C LEU A 77 11.53 0.44 -1.56
N HIS A 78 11.85 -0.61 -0.79
CA HIS A 78 12.73 -1.68 -1.29
C HIS A 78 12.07 -2.45 -2.44
N ILE A 79 10.76 -2.67 -2.35
CA ILE A 79 10.00 -3.36 -3.40
C ILE A 79 9.90 -2.49 -4.65
N GLU A 80 9.55 -1.21 -4.51
CA GLU A 80 9.42 -0.28 -5.64
C GLU A 80 10.73 -0.12 -6.42
N ALA A 81 11.86 -0.01 -5.71
CA ALA A 81 13.19 0.01 -6.31
C ALA A 81 13.55 -1.29 -7.05
N ASN A 82 13.08 -2.45 -6.56
CA ASN A 82 13.34 -3.75 -7.18
C ASN A 82 12.49 -3.98 -8.44
N GLU A 83 11.26 -3.49 -8.48
CA GLU A 83 10.36 -3.63 -9.62
C GLU A 83 10.70 -2.66 -10.78
N GLY A 84 11.70 -1.79 -10.60
CA GLY A 84 12.19 -0.93 -11.68
C GLY A 84 11.27 0.24 -12.01
N HIS A 85 10.45 0.68 -11.05
CA HIS A 85 9.73 1.95 -11.13
C HIS A 85 10.70 3.11 -10.86
N ILE A 86 11.66 3.31 -11.76
CA ILE A 86 12.72 4.32 -11.64
C ILE A 86 12.19 5.72 -11.98
N GLU A 87 11.07 6.16 -11.39
CA GLU A 87 10.54 7.52 -11.59
C GLU A 87 10.61 8.42 -10.34
N VAL A 88 11.22 7.97 -9.24
CA VAL A 88 11.40 8.83 -8.05
C VAL A 88 12.84 8.81 -7.52
N VAL A 89 13.83 9.00 -8.41
CA VAL A 89 15.11 9.59 -8.00
C VAL A 89 15.70 10.44 -9.13
N HIS A 90 15.27 11.69 -9.24
CA HIS A 90 16.12 12.79 -9.71
C HIS A 90 15.85 14.04 -8.88
#